data_AF-A0A7I8W093-F1
#
_entry.id   AF-A0A7I8W093-F1
#
_cell.length_a   1.000
_cell.length_b   1.000
_cell.length_c   1.000
_cell.angle_alpha   90.00
_cell.angle_beta   90.00
_cell.angle_gamma   90.00
#
_symmetry.space_group_name_H-M   'P 1'
#
loop_
_entity.id
_entity.type
_entity.pdbx_description
1 polymer ?
#
loop_
_entity_poly.entity_id
_entity_poly.type
_entity_poly.pdbx_seq_one_letter_code
_entity_poly.pdbx_strand_id
1 'polypeptide(L)'
;MEETANKDYEPEKIDEKAGKQDESDNADKIEPTLSKKQQKKLAKYEKRMAFRSEKRQQEKLRKKERRKECLEKGLEVPPSRKSLKKRKMKESSCQIRVVMDCGFNDLMNEKDIGCLSKQIQNSYAVNRRAPSPLQLHICNASGELLNQLQIKGSDNWDIVFLDKPYYEEFDKKSIVYLSSDSENVLNTLEVDKVYIIGGLVDHNHSKGLCLKLAEERGISHAQLPIGKYIQMCQRKVLAVNHVFDILLKFSEQNDWKEAFETVLPKRKKV
;
A
#
# COMPACT_ATOMS: atom_id res chain seq x y z
N MET A 1 18.60 33.76 -27.29
CA MET A 1 19.59 33.18 -28.21
C MET A 1 20.38 32.20 -27.36
N GLU A 2 20.23 30.89 -27.39
CA GLU A 2 19.72 29.89 -28.36
C GLU A 2 18.95 28.83 -27.50
N GLU A 3 17.76 28.31 -27.82
CA GLU A 3 17.39 27.37 -28.89
C GLU A 3 18.29 26.13 -28.99
N THR A 4 17.94 25.03 -28.31
CA THR A 4 17.48 23.73 -28.88
C THR A 4 18.21 22.63 -28.06
N ALA A 5 17.82 21.37 -27.93
CA ALA A 5 16.97 20.50 -28.72
C ALA A 5 16.42 19.35 -27.86
N ASN A 6 15.20 18.93 -28.17
CA ASN A 6 14.69 17.58 -27.91
C ASN A 6 15.68 16.52 -28.43
N LYS A 7 15.88 15.44 -27.68
CA LYS A 7 16.41 14.18 -28.23
C LYS A 7 15.32 13.12 -28.13
N ASP A 8 14.64 12.96 -29.26
CA ASP A 8 13.79 11.83 -29.59
C ASP A 8 14.63 10.55 -29.73
N TYR A 9 14.07 9.44 -29.26
CA TYR A 9 14.63 8.09 -29.33
C TYR A 9 14.21 7.43 -30.64
N GLU A 10 15.18 7.07 -31.48
CA GLU A 10 15.01 6.32 -32.73
C GLU A 10 14.74 4.81 -32.46
N PRO A 11 13.80 4.17 -33.15
CA PRO A 11 13.69 2.71 -33.17
C PRO A 11 14.59 2.06 -34.24
N GLU A 12 15.08 0.86 -33.89
CA GLU A 12 16.06 0.05 -34.62
C GLU A 12 15.67 -0.37 -36.04
N LYS A 13 16.70 -0.49 -36.88
CA LYS A 13 16.69 -0.93 -38.29
C LYS A 13 16.36 -2.41 -38.42
N ILE A 14 15.53 -2.77 -39.42
CA ILE A 14 15.39 -4.14 -39.93
C ILE A 14 15.97 -4.18 -41.34
N ASP A 15 16.89 -5.11 -41.57
CA ASP A 15 17.65 -5.34 -42.79
C ASP A 15 16.78 -5.63 -44.03
N GLU A 16 17.08 -4.95 -45.13
CA GLU A 16 16.61 -5.25 -46.48
C GLU A 16 17.47 -6.35 -47.12
N LYS A 17 16.83 -7.36 -47.73
CA LYS A 17 17.41 -8.11 -48.84
C LYS A 17 16.48 -8.09 -50.04
N ALA A 18 17.05 -7.66 -51.16
CA ALA A 18 16.44 -7.35 -52.43
C ALA A 18 15.97 -8.59 -53.23
N GLY A 19 14.91 -8.40 -54.01
CA GLY A 19 14.41 -9.33 -55.03
C GLY A 19 13.37 -8.66 -55.95
N LYS A 20 13.89 -8.05 -57.02
CA LYS A 20 13.32 -7.51 -58.30
C LYS A 20 11.80 -7.37 -58.56
N GLN A 21 11.54 -6.24 -59.22
CA GLN A 21 10.35 -5.65 -59.89
C GLN A 21 9.36 -6.59 -60.59
N ASP A 22 8.06 -6.26 -60.46
CA ASP A 22 7.16 -5.96 -61.58
C ASP A 22 6.00 -5.02 -61.14
N GLU A 23 5.44 -4.29 -62.09
CA GLU A 23 4.70 -3.02 -61.99
C GLU A 23 3.23 -3.07 -61.49
N SER A 24 2.80 -1.89 -61.04
CA SER A 24 1.44 -1.30 -61.05
C SER A 24 0.55 -1.37 -59.79
N ASP A 25 0.21 -0.15 -59.36
CA ASP A 25 -1.03 0.33 -58.74
C ASP A 25 -1.30 0.18 -57.22
N ASN A 26 -1.16 1.35 -56.59
CA ASN A 26 -2.03 1.92 -55.55
C ASN A 26 -2.00 1.24 -54.16
N ALA A 27 -0.97 1.54 -53.38
CA ALA A 27 -0.93 1.22 -51.96
C ALA A 27 -1.25 2.47 -51.11
N ASP A 28 -2.50 2.58 -50.70
CA ASP A 28 -2.91 3.38 -49.56
C ASP A 28 -1.94 3.16 -48.40
N LYS A 29 -1.48 4.25 -47.78
CA LYS A 29 -0.75 4.21 -46.51
C LYS A 29 -1.70 3.66 -45.45
N ILE A 30 -1.70 2.34 -45.26
CA ILE A 30 -2.37 1.70 -44.15
C ILE A 30 -1.58 2.09 -42.89
N GLU A 31 -2.01 3.16 -42.22
CA GLU A 31 -1.67 3.37 -40.82
C GLU A 31 -1.97 2.06 -40.08
N PRO A 32 -1.07 1.54 -39.23
CA PRO A 32 -1.33 0.30 -38.51
C PRO A 32 -2.54 0.50 -37.58
N THR A 33 -3.72 0.18 -38.09
CA THR A 33 -4.97 0.28 -37.35
C THR A 33 -4.88 -0.69 -36.17
N LEU A 34 -4.91 -0.14 -34.95
CA LEU A 34 -4.86 -0.92 -33.71
C LEU A 34 -5.78 -2.13 -33.81
N SER A 35 -5.31 -3.31 -33.39
CA SER A 35 -6.12 -4.52 -33.37
C SER A 35 -7.42 -4.29 -32.61
N LYS A 36 -8.52 -4.96 -32.98
CA LYS A 36 -9.81 -4.92 -32.25
C LYS A 36 -9.64 -5.10 -30.73
N LYS A 37 -8.66 -5.92 -30.31
CA LYS A 37 -8.30 -6.08 -28.88
C LYS A 37 -7.66 -4.83 -28.27
N GLN A 38 -6.76 -4.16 -28.99
CA GLN A 38 -6.11 -2.92 -28.55
C GLN A 38 -7.11 -1.75 -28.50
N GLN A 39 -7.98 -1.60 -29.52
CA GLN A 39 -9.04 -0.60 -29.53
C GLN A 39 -10.00 -0.78 -28.35
N LYS A 40 -10.43 -2.03 -28.07
CA LYS A 40 -11.29 -2.33 -26.90
C LYS A 40 -10.59 -2.03 -25.57
N LYS A 41 -9.28 -2.26 -25.47
CA LYS A 41 -8.47 -1.93 -24.29
C LYS A 41 -8.36 -0.42 -24.10
N LEU A 42 -8.16 0.34 -25.17
CA LEU A 42 -8.09 1.80 -25.16
C LEU A 42 -9.44 2.42 -24.76
N ALA A 43 -10.54 2.02 -25.41
CA ALA A 43 -11.88 2.50 -25.06
C ALA A 43 -12.26 2.18 -23.60
N LYS A 44 -11.84 1.01 -23.08
CA LYS A 44 -12.03 0.66 -21.65
C LYS A 44 -11.18 1.55 -20.74
N TYR A 45 -9.96 1.88 -21.14
CA TYR A 45 -9.08 2.78 -20.41
C TYR A 45 -9.66 4.20 -20.37
N GLU A 46 -10.11 4.74 -21.51
CA GLU A 46 -10.74 6.05 -21.63
C GLU A 46 -12.00 6.15 -20.77
N LYS A 47 -12.92 5.16 -20.87
CA LYS A 47 -14.10 5.09 -20.00
C LYS A 47 -13.72 5.08 -18.53
N ARG A 48 -12.68 4.33 -18.13
CA ARG A 48 -12.20 4.29 -16.74
C ARG A 48 -11.62 5.64 -16.31
N MET A 49 -10.91 6.34 -17.20
CA MET A 49 -10.32 7.65 -16.93
C MET A 49 -11.39 8.75 -16.82
N ALA A 50 -12.37 8.75 -17.73
CA ALA A 50 -13.54 9.63 -17.68
C ALA A 50 -14.33 9.42 -16.38
N PHE A 51 -14.69 8.17 -16.06
CA PHE A 51 -15.37 7.83 -14.81
C PHE A 51 -14.58 8.27 -13.56
N ARG A 52 -13.25 8.09 -13.56
CA ARG A 52 -12.39 8.58 -12.48
C ARG A 52 -12.38 10.11 -12.37
N SER A 53 -12.37 10.81 -13.49
CA SER A 53 -12.41 12.28 -13.53
C SER A 53 -13.74 12.81 -13.00
N GLU A 54 -14.85 12.26 -13.49
CA GLU A 54 -16.20 12.62 -13.07
C GLU A 54 -16.40 12.35 -11.57
N LYS A 55 -16.05 11.16 -11.08
CA LYS A 55 -16.13 10.82 -9.65
C LYS A 55 -15.31 11.78 -8.78
N ARG A 56 -14.13 12.23 -9.26
CA ARG A 56 -13.32 13.24 -8.56
C ARG A 56 -14.00 14.61 -8.52
N GLN A 57 -14.68 15.02 -9.59
CA GLN A 57 -15.44 16.28 -9.62
C GLN A 57 -16.64 16.20 -8.67
N GLN A 58 -17.42 15.12 -8.71
CA GLN A 58 -18.54 14.88 -7.80
C GLN A 58 -18.11 14.88 -6.33
N GLU A 59 -17.02 14.19 -5.98
CA GLU A 59 -16.49 14.20 -4.60
C GLU A 59 -16.03 15.59 -4.13
N LYS A 60 -15.48 16.42 -5.04
CA LYS A 60 -15.10 17.81 -4.74
C LYS A 60 -16.32 18.67 -4.44
N LEU A 61 -17.37 18.56 -5.26
CA LEU A 61 -18.62 19.30 -5.07
C LEU A 61 -19.28 18.89 -3.75
N ARG A 62 -19.46 17.57 -3.52
CA ARG A 62 -20.03 17.04 -2.27
C ARG A 62 -19.28 17.52 -1.02
N LYS A 63 -17.96 17.63 -1.11
CA LYS A 63 -17.13 18.14 0.00
C LYS A 63 -17.34 19.65 0.22
N LYS A 64 -17.49 20.43 -0.84
CA LYS A 64 -17.77 21.87 -0.77
C LYS A 64 -19.15 22.12 -0.15
N GLU A 65 -20.16 21.37 -0.59
CA GLU A 65 -21.52 21.41 -0.06
C GLU A 65 -21.57 21.03 1.42
N ARG A 66 -21.01 19.88 1.80
CA ARG A 66 -20.95 19.47 3.22
C ARG A 66 -20.26 20.52 4.10
N ARG A 67 -19.21 21.18 3.59
CA ARG A 67 -18.56 22.26 4.32
C ARG A 67 -19.48 23.47 4.48
N LYS A 68 -20.18 23.88 3.43
CA LYS A 68 -21.16 24.98 3.48
C LYS A 68 -22.27 24.68 4.48
N GLU A 69 -22.80 23.46 4.45
CA GLU A 69 -23.84 22.98 5.38
C GLU A 69 -23.36 23.00 6.84
N CYS A 70 -22.13 22.53 7.13
CA CYS A 70 -21.57 22.62 8.48
C CYS A 70 -21.48 24.08 8.96
N LEU A 71 -21.01 24.99 8.09
CA LEU A 71 -20.93 26.42 8.42
C LEU A 71 -22.32 27.04 8.67
N GLU A 72 -23.31 26.73 7.82
CA GLU A 72 -24.69 27.24 7.98
C GLU A 72 -25.35 26.73 9.26
N LYS A 73 -25.06 25.49 9.67
CA LYS A 73 -25.56 24.89 10.91
C LYS A 73 -24.74 25.25 12.16
N GLY A 74 -23.69 26.07 12.02
CA GLY A 74 -22.77 26.40 13.12
C GLY A 74 -21.99 25.20 13.67
N LEU A 75 -21.90 24.10 12.91
CA LEU A 75 -21.17 22.89 13.28
C LEU A 75 -19.69 23.01 12.91
N GLU A 76 -18.84 22.39 13.72
CA GLU A 76 -17.40 22.38 13.47
C GLU A 76 -17.07 21.71 12.12
N VAL A 77 -16.28 22.41 11.30
CA VAL A 77 -15.93 21.93 9.97
C VAL A 77 -14.90 20.80 10.08
N PRO A 78 -15.14 19.63 9.45
CA PRO A 78 -14.17 18.54 9.49
C PRO A 78 -12.79 18.98 8.99
N PRO A 79 -11.71 18.66 9.72
CA PRO A 79 -10.36 19.06 9.37
C PRO A 79 -9.96 18.56 7.98
N SER A 80 -9.16 19.37 7.27
CA SER A 80 -8.66 18.99 5.96
C SER A 80 -7.68 17.81 6.05
N ARG A 81 -7.61 16.97 5.01
CA ARG A 81 -6.58 15.90 4.94
C ARG A 81 -5.15 16.45 5.07
N LYS A 82 -4.90 17.69 4.66
CA LYS A 82 -3.58 18.33 4.78
C LYS A 82 -3.29 18.73 6.23
N SER A 83 -4.28 19.25 6.96
CA SER A 83 -4.11 19.64 8.36
C SER A 83 -3.96 18.42 9.27
N LEU A 84 -4.65 17.32 8.97
CA LEU A 84 -4.50 16.07 9.74
C LEU A 84 -3.07 15.54 9.71
N LYS A 85 -2.37 15.69 8.57
CA LYS A 85 -0.96 15.29 8.41
C LYS A 85 0.03 16.10 9.26
N LYS A 86 -0.40 17.09 10.05
CA LYS A 86 0.52 17.83 10.94
C LYS A 86 0.93 17.01 12.17
N ARG A 87 0.10 16.06 12.59
CA ARG A 87 0.40 15.21 13.75
C ARG A 87 1.66 14.38 13.50
N LYS A 88 2.60 14.40 14.45
CA LYS A 88 3.85 13.63 14.42
C LYS A 88 3.74 12.42 15.36
N MET A 89 4.40 11.31 15.03
CA MET A 89 4.40 10.09 15.85
C MET A 89 4.99 10.36 17.24
N LYS A 90 6.04 11.19 17.33
CA LYS A 90 6.64 11.63 18.60
C LYS A 90 5.64 12.33 19.55
N GLU A 91 4.64 13.03 19.01
CA GLU A 91 3.62 13.75 19.77
C GLU A 91 2.37 12.90 20.04
N SER A 92 2.35 11.66 19.56
CA SER A 92 1.20 10.77 19.70
C SER A 92 1.02 10.32 21.14
N SER A 93 -0.23 10.23 21.60
CA SER A 93 -0.57 9.54 22.85
C SER A 93 -0.39 8.03 22.75
N CYS A 94 -0.34 7.48 21.53
CA CYS A 94 -0.12 6.05 21.30
C CYS A 94 1.37 5.78 21.08
N GLN A 95 1.97 4.99 21.99
CA GLN A 95 3.39 4.62 21.95
C GLN A 95 3.63 3.18 21.47
N ILE A 96 2.58 2.51 20.99
CA ILE A 96 2.68 1.17 20.41
C ILE A 96 3.55 1.24 19.15
N ARG A 97 4.57 0.37 19.09
CA ARG A 97 5.51 0.26 17.96
C ARG A 97 5.06 -0.82 16.99
N VAL A 98 5.07 -0.48 15.71
CA VAL A 98 4.79 -1.42 14.62
C VAL A 98 5.92 -1.34 13.61
N VAL A 99 6.54 -2.48 13.33
CA VAL A 99 7.66 -2.60 12.39
C VAL A 99 7.20 -3.38 11.16
N MET A 100 7.48 -2.87 9.97
CA MET A 100 7.33 -3.61 8.72
C MET A 100 8.68 -4.24 8.35
N ASP A 101 8.79 -5.56 8.47
CA ASP A 101 9.98 -6.32 8.11
C ASP A 101 10.04 -6.54 6.60
N CYS A 102 10.90 -5.79 5.91
CA CYS A 102 11.00 -5.81 4.45
C CYS A 102 12.10 -6.73 3.91
N GLY A 103 12.59 -7.68 4.72
CA GLY A 103 13.69 -8.59 4.35
C GLY A 103 13.34 -9.71 3.36
N PHE A 104 12.30 -9.55 2.54
CA PHE A 104 11.76 -10.60 1.67
C PHE A 104 11.82 -10.28 0.18
N ASN A 105 12.70 -9.35 -0.22
CA ASN A 105 12.81 -8.90 -1.61
C ASN A 105 13.01 -10.06 -2.60
N ASP A 106 13.83 -11.06 -2.25
CA ASP A 106 14.13 -12.21 -3.10
C ASP A 106 12.93 -13.14 -3.34
N LEU A 107 11.86 -12.98 -2.56
CA LEU A 107 10.61 -13.73 -2.68
C LEU A 107 9.54 -13.00 -3.52
N MET A 108 9.84 -11.80 -3.99
CA MET A 108 8.90 -10.94 -4.70
C MET A 108 9.45 -10.55 -6.07
N ASN A 109 8.58 -10.54 -7.09
CA ASN A 109 8.92 -9.90 -8.36
C ASN A 109 8.72 -8.38 -8.27
N GLU A 110 9.18 -7.63 -9.28
CA GLU A 110 9.07 -6.17 -9.34
C GLU A 110 7.63 -5.64 -9.15
N LYS A 111 6.62 -6.36 -9.63
CA LYS A 111 5.22 -5.96 -9.48
C LYS A 111 4.77 -6.09 -8.02
N ASP A 112 5.21 -7.13 -7.35
CA ASP A 112 4.92 -7.40 -5.95
C ASP A 112 5.65 -6.41 -5.04
N ILE A 113 6.91 -6.09 -5.32
CA ILE A 113 7.66 -4.98 -4.70
C ILE A 113 6.89 -3.65 -4.91
N GLY A 114 6.42 -3.42 -6.15
CA GLY A 114 5.53 -2.33 -6.53
C GLY A 114 4.22 -2.28 -5.77
N CYS A 115 3.72 -3.42 -5.28
CA CYS A 115 2.54 -3.48 -4.44
C CYS A 115 2.90 -3.21 -2.98
N LEU A 116 3.99 -3.77 -2.47
CA LEU A 116 4.48 -3.54 -1.11
C LEU A 116 4.79 -2.06 -0.87
N SER A 117 5.53 -1.39 -1.77
CA SER A 117 5.81 0.05 -1.67
C SER A 117 4.53 0.87 -1.54
N LYS A 118 3.49 0.55 -2.33
CA LYS A 118 2.18 1.20 -2.22
C LYS A 118 1.47 0.89 -0.90
N GLN A 119 1.60 -0.32 -0.38
CA GLN A 119 1.03 -0.71 0.91
C GLN A 119 1.68 0.08 2.05
N ILE A 120 3.02 0.21 2.06
CA ILE A 120 3.78 1.03 3.02
C ILE A 120 3.33 2.50 2.96
N GLN A 121 3.27 3.07 1.74
CA GLN A 121 2.82 4.45 1.53
C GLN A 121 1.39 4.68 2.03
N ASN A 122 0.50 3.71 1.83
CA ASN A 122 -0.87 3.79 2.32
C ASN A 122 -0.92 3.77 3.84
N SER A 123 -0.25 2.81 4.48
CA SER A 123 -0.15 2.71 5.94
C SER A 123 0.37 4.00 6.56
N TYR A 124 1.48 4.54 6.04
CA TYR A 124 2.01 5.83 6.48
C TYR A 124 0.98 6.96 6.32
N ALA A 125 0.32 7.03 5.16
CA ALA A 125 -0.61 8.09 4.89
C ALA A 125 -1.88 8.01 5.76
N VAL A 126 -2.32 6.81 6.16
CA VAL A 126 -3.41 6.60 7.12
C VAL A 126 -2.94 6.96 8.53
N ASN A 127 -1.75 6.49 8.93
CA ASN A 127 -1.16 6.76 10.25
C ASN A 127 -1.03 8.26 10.52
N ARG A 128 -0.50 9.03 9.56
CA ARG A 128 -0.40 10.50 9.66
C ARG A 128 -1.74 11.22 9.79
N ARG A 129 -2.86 10.56 9.52
CA ARG A 129 -4.21 11.13 9.64
C ARG A 129 -4.92 10.65 10.89
N ALA A 130 -4.43 9.61 11.57
CA ALA A 130 -4.99 9.12 12.81
C ALA A 130 -4.96 10.20 13.91
N PRO A 131 -5.91 10.21 14.86
CA PRO A 131 -5.83 11.04 16.07
C PRO A 131 -4.59 10.72 16.89
N SER A 132 -4.29 9.43 17.05
CA SER A 132 -3.12 8.91 17.78
C SER A 132 -2.32 7.97 16.87
N PRO A 133 -1.38 8.50 16.06
CA PRO A 133 -0.53 7.69 15.19
C PRO A 133 0.26 6.62 15.97
N LEU A 134 0.40 5.43 15.40
CA LEU A 134 1.33 4.40 15.87
C LEU A 134 2.78 4.82 15.58
N GLN A 135 3.73 4.28 16.34
CA GLN A 135 5.16 4.44 16.04
C GLN A 135 5.53 3.47 14.91
N LEU A 136 5.49 3.95 13.66
CA LEU A 136 5.72 3.14 12.45
C LEU A 136 7.20 3.11 12.08
N HIS A 137 7.76 1.91 12.06
CA HIS A 137 9.15 1.65 11.68
C HIS A 137 9.22 0.72 10.46
N ILE A 138 10.33 0.79 9.72
CA ILE A 138 10.65 -0.10 8.60
C ILE A 138 12.05 -0.63 8.81
N CYS A 139 12.27 -1.93 8.66
CA CYS A 139 13.60 -2.53 8.67
C CYS A 139 13.84 -3.40 7.44
N ASN A 140 15.12 -3.70 7.17
CA ASN A 140 15.54 -4.58 6.08
C ASN A 140 15.07 -4.14 4.68
N ALA A 141 14.68 -2.87 4.51
CA ALA A 141 14.30 -2.34 3.21
C ALA A 141 15.55 -2.08 2.36
N SER A 142 15.67 -2.76 1.23
CA SER A 142 16.83 -2.67 0.33
C SER A 142 16.41 -2.70 -1.14
N GLY A 143 17.38 -2.47 -2.04
CA GLY A 143 17.21 -2.64 -3.48
C GLY A 143 16.04 -1.84 -4.07
N GLU A 144 15.27 -2.51 -4.93
CA GLU A 144 14.16 -1.89 -5.67
C GLU A 144 13.05 -1.37 -4.75
N LEU A 145 12.81 -1.99 -3.60
CA LEU A 145 11.84 -1.48 -2.64
C LEU A 145 12.25 -0.09 -2.13
N LEU A 146 13.52 0.08 -1.77
CA LEU A 146 14.03 1.36 -1.27
C LEU A 146 13.93 2.44 -2.36
N ASN A 147 14.30 2.12 -3.60
CA ASN A 147 14.16 3.01 -4.76
C ASN A 147 12.71 3.49 -4.92
N GLN A 148 11.73 2.58 -4.81
CA GLN A 148 10.32 2.93 -4.94
C GLN A 148 9.75 3.70 -3.76
N LEU A 149 10.40 3.67 -2.59
CA LEU A 149 10.03 4.47 -1.43
C LEU A 149 10.62 5.90 -1.51
N GLN A 150 11.69 6.12 -2.27
CA GLN A 150 12.31 7.42 -2.54
C GLN A 150 11.49 8.29 -3.50
N ILE A 151 10.23 8.54 -3.17
CA ILE A 151 9.38 9.47 -3.91
C ILE A 151 9.61 10.91 -3.48
N LYS A 152 9.25 11.89 -4.32
CA LYS A 152 9.34 13.31 -3.97
C LYS A 152 8.64 13.62 -2.63
N GLY A 153 9.41 14.12 -1.66
CA GLY A 153 8.93 14.45 -0.32
C GLY A 153 8.95 13.30 0.68
N SER A 154 9.54 12.15 0.31
CA SER A 154 9.83 11.04 1.24
C SER A 154 10.82 11.43 2.33
N ASP A 155 11.71 12.39 2.08
CA ASP A 155 12.65 12.93 3.08
C ASP A 155 11.95 13.53 4.31
N ASN A 156 10.68 13.95 4.14
CA ASN A 156 9.88 14.53 5.21
C ASN A 156 8.94 13.49 5.86
N TRP A 157 9.13 12.21 5.54
CA TRP A 157 8.34 11.16 6.14
C TRP A 157 8.66 11.04 7.61
N ASP A 158 7.60 10.93 8.39
CA ASP A 158 7.67 10.64 9.81
C ASP A 158 7.56 9.12 9.94
N ILE A 159 8.61 8.44 9.50
CA ILE A 159 8.82 6.99 9.58
C ILE A 159 10.24 6.78 10.07
N VAL A 160 10.44 5.83 10.98
CA VAL A 160 11.79 5.44 11.41
C VAL A 160 12.25 4.28 10.54
N PHE A 161 13.26 4.52 9.71
CA PHE A 161 13.98 3.44 9.01
C PHE A 161 15.07 2.93 9.96
N LEU A 162 15.03 1.64 10.29
CA LEU A 162 16.00 1.01 11.18
C LEU A 162 17.25 0.61 10.38
N ASP A 163 18.42 0.98 10.89
CA ASP A 163 19.71 0.61 10.31
C ASP A 163 20.05 -0.86 10.50
N LYS A 164 19.43 -1.49 11.51
CA LYS A 164 19.61 -2.90 11.88
C LYS A 164 18.28 -3.66 11.88
N PRO A 165 18.30 -5.00 11.80
CA PRO A 165 17.10 -5.80 11.90
C PRO A 165 16.36 -5.60 13.23
N TYR A 166 15.04 -5.79 13.22
CA TYR A 166 14.20 -5.58 14.41
C TYR A 166 14.65 -6.40 15.64
N TYR A 167 15.24 -7.58 15.44
CA TYR A 167 15.69 -8.46 16.52
C TYR A 167 17.04 -8.05 17.15
N GLU A 168 17.75 -7.11 16.53
CA GLU A 168 18.95 -6.46 17.11
C GLU A 168 18.63 -5.09 17.71
N GLU A 169 17.54 -4.46 17.29
CA GLU A 169 17.12 -3.15 17.75
C GLU A 169 16.26 -3.20 19.03
N PHE A 170 15.39 -4.20 19.16
CA PHE A 170 14.45 -4.30 20.27
C PHE A 170 14.77 -5.47 21.19
N ASP A 171 14.38 -5.35 22.47
CA ASP A 171 14.50 -6.45 23.42
C ASP A 171 13.64 -7.63 22.97
N LYS A 172 14.22 -8.83 23.00
CA LYS A 172 13.61 -10.08 22.51
C LYS A 172 12.23 -10.34 23.12
N LYS A 173 12.03 -10.02 24.41
CA LYS A 173 10.77 -10.24 25.14
C LYS A 173 9.67 -9.24 24.78
N SER A 174 10.03 -8.13 24.14
CA SER A 174 9.08 -7.12 23.68
C SER A 174 8.52 -7.40 22.29
N ILE A 175 9.17 -8.26 21.51
CA ILE A 175 8.84 -8.50 20.10
C ILE A 175 7.70 -9.51 19.97
N VAL A 176 6.67 -9.16 19.19
CA VAL A 176 5.59 -10.05 18.78
C VAL A 176 5.47 -10.06 17.26
N TYR A 177 5.84 -11.17 16.62
CA TYR A 177 5.72 -11.32 15.18
C TYR A 177 4.30 -11.73 14.78
N LEU A 178 3.64 -10.92 13.96
CA LEU A 178 2.27 -11.20 13.50
C LEU A 178 2.28 -12.17 12.32
N SER A 179 1.59 -13.30 12.48
CA SER A 179 1.46 -14.33 11.45
C SER A 179 0.07 -14.97 11.50
N SER A 180 -0.57 -15.14 10.35
CA SER A 180 -1.88 -15.82 10.27
C SER A 180 -1.82 -17.30 10.62
N ASP A 181 -0.63 -17.91 10.60
CA ASP A 181 -0.42 -19.33 10.86
C ASP A 181 -0.13 -19.62 12.35
N SER A 182 0.06 -18.58 13.17
CA SER A 182 0.33 -18.72 14.61
C SER A 182 -0.87 -19.30 15.37
N GLU A 183 -0.64 -20.25 16.27
CA GLU A 183 -1.67 -20.76 17.19
C GLU A 183 -2.12 -19.74 18.25
N ASN A 184 -1.21 -18.85 18.65
CA ASN A 184 -1.49 -17.80 19.63
C ASN A 184 -2.38 -16.71 19.02
N VAL A 185 -3.38 -16.24 19.77
CA VAL A 185 -4.30 -15.18 19.33
C VAL A 185 -4.00 -13.89 20.05
N LEU A 186 -3.81 -12.80 19.29
CA LEU A 186 -3.61 -11.46 19.83
C LEU A 186 -4.93 -10.89 20.33
N ASN A 187 -5.07 -10.71 21.65
CA ASN A 187 -6.31 -10.19 22.24
C ASN A 187 -6.26 -8.68 22.53
N THR A 188 -5.09 -8.14 22.84
CA THR A 188 -4.88 -6.73 23.19
C THR A 188 -3.55 -6.22 22.61
N LEU A 189 -3.41 -4.90 22.50
CA LEU A 189 -2.14 -4.27 22.19
C LEU A 189 -1.53 -3.67 23.46
N GLU A 190 -0.28 -4.03 23.73
CA GLU A 190 0.49 -3.59 24.87
C GLU A 190 1.52 -2.54 24.44
N VAL A 191 1.70 -1.51 25.27
CA VAL A 191 2.51 -0.32 24.92
C VAL A 191 4.02 -0.60 24.96
N ASP A 192 4.44 -1.56 25.78
CA ASP A 192 5.83 -2.01 25.90
C ASP A 192 6.23 -2.98 24.77
N LYS A 193 5.27 -3.52 24.01
CA LYS A 193 5.52 -4.46 22.91
C LYS A 193 5.83 -3.79 21.57
N VAL A 194 6.44 -4.58 20.69
CA VAL A 194 6.75 -4.22 19.31
C VAL A 194 6.14 -5.26 18.39
N TYR A 195 5.19 -4.83 17.56
CA TYR A 195 4.47 -5.72 16.64
C TYR A 195 5.12 -5.74 15.27
N ILE A 196 5.57 -6.90 14.82
CA ILE A 196 6.23 -7.06 13.52
C ILE A 196 5.20 -7.54 12.49
N ILE A 197 5.13 -6.85 11.35
CA ILE A 197 4.35 -7.25 10.18
C ILE A 197 5.34 -7.66 9.10
N GLY A 198 5.20 -8.87 8.56
CA GLY A 198 5.98 -9.29 7.39
C GLY A 198 5.65 -8.44 6.17
N GLY A 199 6.61 -7.67 5.69
CA GLY A 199 6.55 -6.88 4.47
C GLY A 199 6.67 -7.76 3.23
N LEU A 200 5.69 -8.64 3.01
CA LEU A 200 5.69 -9.63 1.95
C LEU A 200 4.39 -9.59 1.15
N VAL A 201 4.51 -9.59 -0.18
CA VAL A 201 3.40 -9.76 -1.12
C VAL A 201 3.67 -11.01 -1.96
N ASP A 202 3.16 -12.15 -1.51
CA ASP A 202 3.46 -13.47 -2.10
C ASP A 202 2.22 -14.23 -2.58
N HIS A 203 1.05 -13.59 -2.52
CA HIS A 203 -0.24 -14.25 -2.75
C HIS A 203 -0.46 -15.52 -1.89
N ASN A 204 0.16 -15.55 -0.70
CA ASN A 204 0.17 -16.67 0.23
C ASN A 204 0.77 -17.97 -0.36
N HIS A 205 1.85 -17.84 -1.12
CA HIS A 205 2.67 -18.95 -1.59
C HIS A 205 3.59 -19.46 -0.47
N SER A 206 4.16 -18.56 0.33
CA SER A 206 5.11 -18.82 1.42
C SER A 206 4.40 -19.01 2.76
N LYS A 207 3.48 -19.98 2.84
CA LYS A 207 2.72 -20.28 4.06
C LYS A 207 3.65 -20.60 5.23
N GLY A 208 3.37 -20.05 6.41
CA GLY A 208 4.14 -20.31 7.62
C GLY A 208 5.51 -19.61 7.67
N LEU A 209 5.95 -18.87 6.65
CA LEU A 209 7.28 -18.26 6.62
C LEU A 209 7.53 -17.36 7.83
N CYS A 210 6.61 -16.42 8.09
CA CYS A 210 6.72 -15.48 9.21
C CYS A 210 6.67 -16.19 10.57
N LEU A 211 5.89 -17.27 10.70
CA LEU A 211 5.83 -18.06 11.92
C LEU A 211 7.16 -18.79 12.16
N LYS A 212 7.66 -19.49 11.15
CA LYS A 212 8.94 -20.19 11.19
C LYS A 212 10.09 -19.26 11.58
N LEU A 213 10.16 -18.07 10.99
CA LEU A 213 11.19 -17.07 11.32
C LEU A 213 11.12 -16.59 12.77
N ALA A 214 9.91 -16.52 13.34
CA ALA A 214 9.69 -16.15 14.73
C ALA A 214 10.10 -17.28 15.69
N GLU A 215 9.72 -18.52 15.38
CA GLU A 215 10.10 -19.72 16.14
C GLU A 215 11.61 -19.94 16.14
N GLU A 216 12.26 -19.84 14.98
CA GLU A 216 13.72 -19.97 14.85
C GLU A 216 14.48 -18.91 15.67
N ARG A 217 13.93 -17.70 15.79
CA ARG A 217 14.49 -16.63 16.63
C ARG A 217 14.08 -16.74 18.09
N GLY A 218 13.13 -17.61 18.42
CA GLY A 218 12.54 -17.74 19.75
C GLY A 218 11.86 -16.47 20.25
N ILE A 219 11.23 -15.70 19.37
CA ILE A 219 10.43 -14.52 19.71
C ILE A 219 8.94 -14.88 19.76
N SER A 220 8.16 -14.10 20.50
CA SER A 220 6.71 -14.32 20.55
C SER A 220 6.07 -14.09 19.19
N HIS A 221 4.99 -14.81 18.90
CA HIS A 221 4.21 -14.67 17.68
C HIS A 221 2.72 -14.78 17.97
N ALA A 222 1.88 -14.14 17.15
CA ALA A 222 0.43 -14.16 17.29
C ALA A 222 -0.31 -13.95 15.96
N GLN A 223 -1.51 -14.51 15.84
CA GLN A 223 -2.47 -14.20 14.78
C GLN A 223 -3.47 -13.14 15.26
N LEU A 224 -4.02 -12.36 14.33
CA LEU A 224 -5.15 -11.49 14.62
C LEU A 224 -6.42 -12.33 14.91
N PRO A 225 -7.33 -11.88 15.78
CA PRO A 225 -8.51 -12.64 16.19
C PRO A 225 -9.63 -12.67 15.13
N ILE A 226 -9.27 -12.66 13.84
CA ILE A 226 -10.20 -12.49 12.71
C ILE A 226 -11.30 -13.55 12.71
N GLY A 227 -10.94 -14.81 13.02
CA GLY A 227 -11.88 -15.93 13.01
C GLY A 227 -13.03 -15.82 14.01
N LYS A 228 -12.88 -15.00 15.06
CA LYS A 228 -13.94 -14.76 16.06
C LYS A 228 -15.01 -13.78 15.56
N TYR A 229 -14.64 -12.84 14.69
CA TYR A 229 -15.48 -11.69 14.32
C TYR A 229 -15.94 -11.71 12.86
N ILE A 230 -15.19 -12.38 11.98
CA ILE A 230 -15.49 -12.42 10.55
C ILE A 230 -15.57 -13.87 10.08
N GLN A 231 -16.75 -14.25 9.61
CA GLN A 231 -16.95 -15.49 8.89
C GLN A 231 -16.44 -15.32 7.45
N MET A 232 -15.14 -15.55 7.25
CA MET A 232 -14.53 -15.48 5.92
C MET A 232 -14.68 -16.81 5.19
N CYS A 233 -15.20 -16.76 3.96
CA CYS A 233 -15.17 -17.91 3.03
C CYS A 233 -13.80 -18.06 2.34
N GLN A 234 -12.87 -17.14 2.59
CA GLN A 234 -11.53 -17.09 2.00
C GLN A 234 -10.46 -17.26 3.09
N ARG A 235 -9.21 -17.40 2.66
CA ARG A 235 -8.03 -17.53 3.54
C ARG A 235 -7.91 -16.34 4.48
N LYS A 236 -7.47 -16.58 5.72
CA LYS A 236 -7.28 -15.57 6.79
C LYS A 236 -6.00 -14.74 6.66
N VAL A 237 -5.55 -14.51 5.43
CA VAL A 237 -4.29 -13.84 5.13
C VAL A 237 -4.61 -12.45 4.61
N LEU A 238 -4.11 -11.43 5.28
CA LEU A 238 -4.39 -10.03 4.98
C LEU A 238 -3.16 -9.35 4.37
N ALA A 239 -3.40 -8.31 3.55
CA ALA A 239 -2.33 -7.47 3.04
C ALA A 239 -1.65 -6.68 4.18
N VAL A 240 -0.38 -6.31 3.99
CA VAL A 240 0.45 -5.57 4.97
C VAL A 240 -0.27 -4.32 5.47
N ASN A 241 -0.85 -3.55 4.55
CA ASN A 241 -1.58 -2.33 4.91
C ASN A 241 -2.87 -2.61 5.69
N HIS A 242 -3.57 -3.72 5.41
CA HIS A 242 -4.77 -4.06 6.17
C HIS A 242 -4.42 -4.45 7.60
N VAL A 243 -3.36 -5.23 7.81
CA VAL A 243 -2.88 -5.56 9.16
C VAL A 243 -2.53 -4.28 9.91
N PHE A 244 -1.75 -3.38 9.30
CA PHE A 244 -1.41 -2.09 9.91
C PHE A 244 -2.65 -1.25 10.26
N ASP A 245 -3.57 -1.07 9.29
CA ASP A 245 -4.78 -0.27 9.49
C ASP A 245 -5.68 -0.87 10.60
N ILE A 246 -5.74 -2.20 10.73
CA ILE A 246 -6.47 -2.89 11.81
C ILE A 246 -5.83 -2.60 13.16
N LEU A 247 -4.50 -2.70 13.28
CA LEU A 247 -3.80 -2.38 14.54
C LEU A 247 -4.03 -0.92 14.93
N LEU A 248 -4.01 0.00 13.96
CA LEU A 248 -4.27 1.41 14.18
C LEU A 248 -5.71 1.68 14.63
N LYS A 249 -6.70 0.99 14.04
CA LYS A 249 -8.10 1.12 14.47
C LYS A 249 -8.33 0.52 15.85
N PHE A 250 -7.71 -0.62 16.10
CA PHE A 250 -7.79 -1.26 17.41
C PHE A 250 -7.13 -0.40 18.49
N SER A 251 -6.01 0.28 18.23
CA SER A 251 -5.39 1.17 19.21
C SER A 251 -6.24 2.40 19.54
N GLU A 252 -7.15 2.81 18.65
CA GLU A 252 -8.10 3.91 18.87
C GLU A 252 -9.34 3.50 19.68
N GLN A 253 -9.83 2.27 19.48
CA GLN A 253 -11.18 1.86 19.93
C GLN A 253 -11.19 0.66 20.88
N ASN A 254 -10.07 -0.07 20.97
CA ASN A 254 -9.94 -1.34 21.71
C ASN A 254 -11.03 -2.37 21.37
N ASP A 255 -11.54 -2.34 20.12
CA ASP A 255 -12.57 -3.23 19.61
C ASP A 255 -12.11 -3.84 18.28
N TRP A 256 -11.87 -5.15 18.29
CA TRP A 256 -11.44 -5.90 17.10
C TRP A 256 -12.51 -5.94 16.02
N LYS A 257 -13.78 -6.06 16.40
CA LYS A 257 -14.88 -6.17 15.44
C LYS A 257 -15.00 -4.88 14.63
N GLU A 258 -15.02 -3.74 15.31
CA GLU A 258 -15.09 -2.43 14.66
C GLU A 258 -13.86 -2.16 13.78
N ALA A 259 -12.66 -2.53 14.26
CA ALA A 259 -11.43 -2.42 13.49
C ALA A 259 -11.50 -3.23 12.19
N PHE A 260 -11.97 -4.48 12.28
CA PHE A 260 -12.16 -5.34 11.11
C PHE A 260 -13.22 -4.80 10.13
N GLU A 261 -14.39 -4.40 10.62
CA GLU A 261 -15.48 -3.88 9.77
C GLU A 261 -15.13 -2.55 9.08
N THR A 262 -14.28 -1.74 9.72
CA THR A 262 -13.81 -0.47 9.17
C THR A 262 -12.79 -0.67 8.05
N VAL A 263 -11.84 -1.60 8.22
CA VAL A 263 -10.71 -1.77 7.30
C VAL A 263 -11.04 -2.73 6.16
N LEU A 264 -11.73 -3.82 6.46
CA LEU A 264 -11.96 -4.87 5.49
C LEU A 264 -13.15 -4.52 4.59
N PRO A 265 -13.02 -4.67 3.27
CA PRO A 265 -14.07 -4.28 2.34
C PRO A 265 -15.34 -5.09 2.59
N LYS A 266 -16.48 -4.38 2.74
CA LYS A 266 -17.79 -5.01 2.81
C LYS A 266 -18.04 -5.81 1.53
N ARG A 267 -18.36 -7.10 1.67
CA ARG A 267 -18.75 -7.92 0.52
C ARG A 267 -19.92 -7.25 -0.18
N LYS A 268 -19.84 -7.13 -1.51
CA LYS A 268 -21.05 -6.93 -2.31
C LYS A 268 -21.92 -8.16 -2.05
N LYS A 269 -23.12 -7.95 -1.51
CA LYS A 269 -24.17 -8.96 -1.63
C LYS A 269 -24.34 -9.18 -3.14
N VAL A 270 -23.93 -10.35 -3.61
CA VAL A 270 -24.26 -10.82 -4.95
C VAL A 270 -25.70 -11.28 -4.91
#